data_AF-A0A1I0ER65-F1
#
_entry.id   AF-A0A1I0ER65-F1
#
_cell.length_a   1.000
_cell.length_b   1.000
_cell.length_c   1.000
_cell.angle_alpha   90.00
_cell.angle_beta   90.00
_cell.angle_gamma   90.00
#
_symmetry.space_group_name_H-M   'P 1'
#
loop_
_entity.id
_entity.type
_entity.pdbx_description
1 polymer ?
#
loop_
_entity_poly.entity_id
_entity_poly.type
_entity_poly.pdbx_seq_one_letter_code
_entity_poly.pdbx_strand_id
1 'polypeptide(L)'
;MIEILLIIVALTLMWRFRDSNENVTIYSGDESTLDEANEYYWVLKNNNIPIKYQIPYRWENFFVFGYKRSPVYIKVRKNDVLKARQIMWCYRKDKMKMERNIKL
;
A
#
# COMPACT_ATOMS: atom_id res chain seq x y z
N MET A 1 14.83 33.91 24.53
CA MET A 1 15.74 33.33 23.49
C MET A 1 15.64 31.80 23.43
N ILE A 2 15.80 31.08 24.54
CA ILE A 2 15.69 29.60 24.58
C ILE A 2 14.30 29.11 24.19
N GLU A 3 13.23 29.78 24.67
CA GLU A 3 11.84 29.43 24.36
C GLU A 3 11.52 29.52 22.85
N ILE A 4 12.03 30.56 22.17
CA ILE A 4 11.86 30.74 20.73
C ILE A 4 12.56 29.61 19.96
N LEU A 5 13.75 29.20 20.44
CA LEU A 5 14.53 28.12 19.84
C LEU A 5 13.85 26.76 20.01
N LEU A 6 13.22 26.51 21.16
CA LEU A 6 12.41 25.30 21.40
C LEU A 6 11.18 25.22 20.49
N ILE A 7 10.49 26.35 20.25
CA ILE A 7 9.33 26.41 19.35
C ILE A 7 9.74 26.07 17.90
N ILE A 8 10.87 26.60 17.44
CA ILE A 8 11.38 26.33 16.08
C ILE A 8 11.80 24.85 15.94
N VAL A 9 12.44 24.28 16.95
CA VAL A 9 12.82 22.85 16.95
C VAL A 9 11.58 21.96 16.96
N ALA A 10 10.55 22.31 17.73
CA ALA A 10 9.28 21.58 17.74
C ALA A 10 8.57 21.63 16.38
N LEU A 11 8.50 22.80 15.74
CA LEU A 11 7.89 22.99 14.43
C LEU A 11 8.60 22.19 13.33
N THR A 12 9.93 22.18 13.32
CA THR A 12 10.73 21.42 12.35
C THR A 12 10.59 19.91 12.53
N LEU A 13 10.54 19.44 13.79
CA LEU A 13 10.23 18.04 14.10
C LEU A 13 8.81 17.66 13.65
N MET A 14 7.80 18.46 13.96
CA MET A 14 6.41 18.22 13.52
C MET A 14 6.31 18.13 12.00
N TRP A 15 6.99 19.02 11.27
CA TRP A 15 7.03 18.97 9.81
C TRP A 15 7.66 17.69 9.28
N ARG A 16 8.81 17.29 9.83
CA ARG A 16 9.52 16.07 9.41
C ARG A 16 8.71 14.79 9.71
N PHE A 17 7.97 14.76 10.82
CA PHE A 17 7.07 13.67 11.17
C PHE A 17 5.82 13.61 10.30
N ARG A 18 5.33 14.76 9.80
CA ARG A 18 4.19 14.80 8.89
C ARG A 18 4.53 14.17 7.54
N ASP A 19 5.72 14.48 7.02
CA ASP A 19 6.17 14.00 5.71
C ASP A 19 6.50 12.49 5.71
N SER A 20 6.99 11.96 6.83
CA SER A 20 7.31 10.53 6.96
C SER A 20 6.09 9.61 7.11
N ASN A 21 4.94 10.17 7.52
CA ASN A 21 3.70 9.44 7.72
C ASN A 21 2.75 9.46 6.50
N GLU A 22 3.16 10.10 5.40
CA GLU A 22 2.39 10.09 4.17
C GLU A 22 2.34 8.66 3.58
N ASN A 23 1.12 8.14 3.41
CA ASN A 23 0.89 6.83 2.80
C ASN A 23 0.64 6.99 1.30
N VAL A 24 1.43 6.30 0.50
CA VAL A 24 1.39 6.32 -0.96
C VAL A 24 0.83 4.99 -1.46
N THR A 25 -0.10 5.06 -2.42
CA THR A 25 -0.65 3.88 -3.09
C THR A 25 0.40 3.23 -4.00
N ILE A 26 0.67 1.95 -3.80
CA ILE A 26 1.60 1.15 -4.62
C ILE A 26 0.89 0.11 -5.49
N TYR A 27 -0.36 -0.22 -5.15
CA TYR A 27 -1.22 -1.10 -5.94
C TYR A 27 -2.66 -0.58 -5.91
N SER A 28 -3.32 -0.63 -7.05
CA SER A 28 -4.72 -0.26 -7.24
C SER A 28 -5.36 -1.29 -8.15
N GLY A 29 -6.46 -1.88 -7.70
CA GLY A 29 -7.24 -2.85 -8.46
C GLY A 29 -8.74 -2.71 -8.17
N ASP A 30 -9.52 -3.63 -8.69
CA ASP A 30 -10.93 -3.80 -8.33
C ASP A 30 -11.14 -5.10 -7.56
N GLU A 31 -12.37 -5.36 -7.15
CA GLU A 31 -12.75 -6.58 -6.42
C GLU A 31 -12.38 -7.88 -7.14
N SER A 32 -12.24 -7.88 -8.48
CA SER A 32 -11.78 -9.07 -9.22
C SER A 32 -10.30 -9.38 -9.01
N THR A 33 -9.54 -8.43 -8.48
CA THR A 33 -8.11 -8.55 -8.18
C THR A 33 -7.83 -8.77 -6.69
N LEU A 34 -8.85 -9.13 -5.90
CA LEU A 34 -8.72 -9.32 -4.45
C LEU A 34 -7.66 -10.37 -4.10
N ASP A 35 -7.59 -11.47 -4.86
CA ASP A 35 -6.62 -12.53 -4.65
C ASP A 35 -5.18 -12.04 -4.88
N GLU A 36 -4.93 -11.32 -5.98
CA GLU A 36 -3.63 -10.72 -6.27
C GLU A 36 -3.24 -9.68 -5.20
N ALA A 37 -4.21 -8.86 -4.76
CA ALA A 37 -3.99 -7.89 -3.70
C ALA A 37 -3.64 -8.56 -2.35
N ASN A 38 -4.26 -9.70 -2.05
CA ASN A 38 -3.96 -10.50 -0.86
C ASN A 38 -2.57 -11.13 -0.93
N GLU A 39 -2.16 -11.65 -2.09
CA GLU A 39 -0.80 -12.13 -2.30
C GLU A 39 0.22 -11.01 -2.01
N TYR A 40 0.04 -9.83 -2.61
CA TYR A 40 0.92 -8.69 -2.37
C TYR A 40 0.92 -8.23 -0.91
N TYR A 41 -0.24 -8.28 -0.22
CA TYR A 41 -0.32 -7.99 1.20
C TYR A 41 0.61 -8.90 2.01
N TRP A 42 0.53 -10.22 1.80
CA TRP A 42 1.36 -11.17 2.54
C TRP A 42 2.84 -11.07 2.19
N VAL A 43 3.15 -10.92 0.90
CA VAL A 43 4.53 -10.74 0.43
C VAL A 43 5.19 -9.52 1.09
N LEU A 44 4.50 -8.38 1.10
CA LEU A 44 5.03 -7.16 1.71
C LEU A 44 5.11 -7.27 3.25
N LYS A 45 4.12 -7.90 3.89
CA LYS A 45 4.08 -8.08 5.34
C LYS A 45 5.23 -8.98 5.83
N ASN A 46 5.49 -10.07 5.12
CA ASN A 46 6.61 -10.98 5.41
C ASN A 46 7.98 -10.31 5.22
N ASN A 47 8.06 -9.24 4.43
CA ASN A 47 9.28 -8.44 4.23
C ASN A 47 9.36 -7.22 5.16
N ASN A 48 8.57 -7.19 6.24
CA ASN A 48 8.53 -6.12 7.23
C ASN A 48 8.23 -4.72 6.64
N ILE A 49 7.41 -4.66 5.59
CA ILE A 49 6.91 -3.39 5.06
C ILE A 49 5.60 -3.03 5.78
N PRO A 50 5.49 -1.85 6.43
CA PRO A 50 4.24 -1.37 6.98
C PRO A 50 3.24 -1.08 5.85
N ILE A 51 2.09 -1.75 5.89
CA ILE A 51 1.07 -1.66 4.84
C ILE A 51 -0.24 -1.18 5.43
N LYS A 52 -0.92 -0.32 4.68
CA LYS A 52 -2.32 0.02 4.87
C LYS A 52 -3.14 -0.54 3.71
N TYR A 53 -3.84 -1.64 4.00
CA TYR A 53 -4.79 -2.24 3.07
C TYR A 53 -6.13 -1.50 3.17
N GLN A 54 -6.70 -1.10 2.04
CA GLN A 54 -7.92 -0.28 2.02
C GLN A 54 -8.87 -0.72 0.90
N ILE A 55 -10.10 -1.06 1.29
CA ILE A 55 -11.24 -1.25 0.39
C ILE A 55 -12.30 -0.24 0.83
N PRO A 56 -12.38 0.95 0.21
CA PRO A 56 -13.39 1.92 0.59
C PRO A 56 -14.77 1.39 0.18
N TYR A 57 -15.72 1.48 1.10
CA TYR A 57 -17.11 1.16 0.84
C TYR A 57 -17.71 2.16 -0.15
N ARG A 58 -18.33 1.67 -1.23
CA ARG A 58 -19.11 2.51 -2.14
C ARG A 58 -20.54 2.57 -1.66
N TRP A 59 -20.98 3.74 -1.19
CA TRP A 59 -22.37 3.98 -0.77
C TRP A 59 -23.40 3.68 -1.87
N GLU A 60 -23.00 3.80 -3.13
CA GLU A 60 -23.79 3.42 -4.30
C GLU A 60 -24.19 1.93 -4.32
N ASN A 61 -23.46 1.07 -3.60
CA ASN A 61 -23.77 -0.36 -3.46
C ASN A 61 -24.85 -0.64 -2.41
N PHE A 62 -25.24 0.35 -1.60
CA PHE A 62 -26.24 0.15 -0.55
C PHE A 62 -27.68 0.13 -1.11
N PHE A 63 -27.94 0.87 -2.19
CA PHE A 63 -29.31 1.10 -2.69
C PHE A 63 -29.64 0.47 -4.04
N VAL A 64 -28.64 -0.04 -4.78
CA VAL A 64 -28.84 -0.68 -6.08
C VAL A 64 -28.65 -2.19 -5.90
N PHE A 65 -29.68 -2.98 -6.25
CA PHE A 65 -29.59 -4.44 -6.38
C PHE A 65 -28.62 -4.76 -7.52
N GLY A 66 -27.32 -4.78 -7.21
CA GLY A 66 -26.23 -4.90 -8.17
C GLY A 66 -24.94 -4.40 -7.54
N TYR A 67 -24.10 -5.34 -7.09
CA TYR A 67 -22.75 -5.04 -6.60
C TYR A 67 -21.97 -4.24 -7.65
N LYS A 68 -21.68 -2.95 -7.40
CA LYS A 68 -20.64 -2.27 -8.19
C LYS A 68 -19.28 -2.62 -7.61
N ARG A 69 -18.34 -2.94 -8.49
CA ARG A 69 -16.96 -3.31 -8.14
C ARG A 69 -16.35 -2.28 -7.18
N SER A 70 -15.94 -2.73 -6.00
CA SER A 70 -15.21 -1.88 -5.05
C SER A 70 -13.73 -1.83 -5.41
N PRO A 71 -13.07 -0.66 -5.34
CA PRO A 71 -11.65 -0.58 -5.60
C PRO A 71 -10.86 -1.14 -4.42
N VAL A 72 -9.71 -1.73 -4.71
CA VAL A 72 -8.79 -2.29 -3.72
C VAL A 72 -7.48 -1.53 -3.79
N TYR A 73 -6.98 -1.06 -2.65
CA TYR A 73 -5.74 -0.30 -2.57
C TYR A 73 -4.78 -0.91 -1.56
N ILE A 74 -3.50 -0.98 -1.95
CA ILE A 74 -2.39 -1.24 -1.03
C ILE A 74 -1.56 0.03 -0.95
N LYS A 75 -1.45 0.57 0.25
CA LYS A 75 -0.67 1.78 0.54
C LYS A 75 0.48 1.46 1.48
N VAL A 76 1.60 2.12 1.29
CA VAL A 76 2.78 2.03 2.17
C VAL A 76 3.29 3.42 2.49
N ARG A 77 4.15 3.55 3.51
CA ARG A 77 4.80 4.84 3.78
C ARG A 77 5.65 5.26 2.59
N LYS A 78 5.72 6.57 2.33
CA LYS A 78 6.52 7.16 1.23
C LYS A 78 7.96 6.63 1.18
N ASN A 79 8.60 6.48 2.34
CA ASN A 79 9.97 5.98 2.45
C ASN A 79 10.12 4.50 2.03
N ASP A 80 9.05 3.71 2.11
CA ASP A 80 9.07 2.28 1.80
C ASP A 80 8.64 1.96 0.37
N VAL A 81 8.22 2.97 -0.41
CA VAL A 81 7.65 2.79 -1.76
C VAL A 81 8.61 2.06 -2.70
N LEU A 82 9.89 2.48 -2.75
CA LEU A 82 10.87 1.86 -3.65
C LEU A 82 11.12 0.40 -3.28
N LYS A 83 11.31 0.13 -1.99
CA LYS A 83 11.53 -1.23 -1.47
C LYS A 83 10.30 -2.12 -1.72
N ALA A 84 9.10 -1.62 -1.46
CA ALA A 84 7.86 -2.34 -1.69
C ALA A 84 7.66 -2.70 -3.18
N ARG A 85 7.91 -1.75 -4.08
CA ARG A 85 7.82 -1.98 -5.53
C ARG A 85 8.83 -3.03 -6.01
N GLN A 86 10.06 -2.98 -5.49
CA GLN A 86 11.08 -3.97 -5.83
C GLN A 86 10.68 -5.38 -5.38
N ILE A 87 10.18 -5.52 -4.15
CA ILE A 87 9.69 -6.80 -3.62
C ILE A 87 8.54 -7.36 -4.48
N MET A 88 7.54 -6.53 -4.78
CA MET A 88 6.40 -6.93 -5.63
C MET A 88 6.86 -7.37 -7.03
N TRP A 89 7.83 -6.65 -7.61
CA TRP A 89 8.38 -6.98 -8.91
C TRP A 89 9.12 -8.33 -8.92
N CYS A 90 9.96 -8.58 -7.91
CA CYS A 90 10.63 -9.87 -7.74
C CYS A 90 9.63 -11.02 -7.60
N TYR A 91 8.62 -10.84 -6.74
CA TYR A 91 7.55 -11.83 -6.55
C TYR A 91 6.83 -12.14 -7.87
N ARG A 92 6.44 -11.12 -8.63
CA ARG A 92 5.75 -11.30 -9.92
C ARG A 92 6.62 -12.05 -10.93
N LYS A 93 7.92 -11.74 -10.97
CA LYS A 93 8.89 -12.43 -11.85
C LYS A 93 9.00 -13.91 -11.49
N ASP A 94 9.03 -14.24 -10.21
CA ASP A 94 9.15 -15.64 -9.77
C ASP A 94 7.84 -16.42 -9.97
N LYS A 95 6.68 -15.79 -9.73
CA LYS A 95 5.36 -16.36 -10.08
C LYS A 95 5.29 -16.74 -11.55
N MET A 96 5.69 -15.85 -12.45
CA MET A 96 5.71 -16.12 -13.90
C MET A 96 6.64 -17.29 -14.29
N LYS A 97 7.76 -17.47 -13.60
CA LYS A 97 8.65 -18.62 -13.85
C LYS A 97 8.00 -19.93 -13.41
N MET A 98 7.37 -19.95 -12.24
CA MET A 98 6.69 -21.15 -11.73
C MET A 98 5.54 -21.57 -12.64
N GLU A 99 4.72 -20.62 -13.10
CA GLU A 99 3.62 -20.89 -14.04
C GLU A 99 4.10 -21.45 -15.38
N ARG A 100 5.30 -21.07 -15.84
CA ARG A 100 5.91 -21.64 -17.05
C ARG A 100 6.40 -23.07 -16.83
N ASN A 101 6.95 -23.36 -15.66
CA ASN A 101 7.45 -24.70 -15.33
C ASN A 101 6.34 -25.73 -15.09
N ILE A 102 5.14 -25.29 -14.67
CA ILE A 102 3.97 -26.16 -14.46
C ILE A 102 3.26 -26.49 -15.79
N LYS A 103 3.44 -25.65 -16.82
CA LYS A 103 2.84 -25.84 -18.15
C LYS A 103 3.69 -26.73 -19.09
N LEU A 104 4.87 -27.15 -18.64
CA LEU A 104 5.74 -28.13 -19.32
C LEU A 104 5.47 -29.53 -18.75
#